data_AF-A0ABD2HGK9-F1
#
_entry.id   AF-A0ABD2HGK9-F1
#
_cell.length_a   1.000
_cell.length_b   1.000
_cell.length_c   1.000
_cell.angle_alpha   90.00
_cell.angle_beta   90.00
_cell.angle_gamma   90.00
#
_symmetry.space_group_name_H-M   'P 1'
#
loop_
_entity.id
_entity.type
_entity.pdbx_description
1 polymer ?
#
loop_
_entity_poly.entity_id
_entity_poly.type
_entity_poly.pdbx_seq_one_letter_code
_entity_poly.pdbx_strand_id
1 'polypeptide(L)' 'MIVKVQYRNQKKYIKIPEACFGIFITEVKERFSIPVDNILSVEDDTGTEVDDYAFPDLLTTSGICFVIKDELNDSGGE' A
#
# COMPACT_ATOMS: atom_id res chain seq x y z
N MET A 1 -2.22 -6.75 12.77
CA MET A 1 -2.29 -5.27 12.81
C MET A 1 -3.29 -4.80 11.77
N ILE A 2 -3.92 -3.64 11.97
CA ILE A 2 -4.87 -3.07 10.99
C ILE A 2 -4.24 -1.82 10.39
N VAL A 3 -4.18 -1.75 9.07
CA VAL A 3 -3.63 -0.61 8.33
C VAL A 3 -4.68 -0.03 7.42
N LYS A 4 -4.63 1.30 7.26
CA LYS A 4 -5.46 1.99 6.30
C LYS A 4 -4.71 2.03 4.97
N VAL A 5 -5.37 1.54 3.92
CA VAL A 5 -4.80 1.46 2.58
C VAL A 5 -5.72 2.19 1.61
N GLN A 6 -5.13 3.01 0.76
CA GLN A 6 -5.78 3.62 -0.37
C GLN A 6 -5.19 3.05 -1.66
N TYR A 7 -6.04 2.59 -2.57
CA TYR A 7 -5.64 2.27 -3.93
C TYR A 7 -6.59 2.97 -4.89
N ARG A 8 -6.06 3.80 -5.79
CA ARG A 8 -6.84 4.67 -6.68
C ARG A 8 -7.82 5.53 -5.85
N ASN A 9 -9.12 5.30 -6.00
CA ASN A 9 -10.18 6.02 -5.28
C ASN A 9 -10.89 5.16 -4.21
N GLN A 10 -10.28 4.04 -3.81
CA GLN A 10 -10.85 3.14 -2.80
C GLN A 10 -9.96 3.11 -1.56
N LYS A 11 -10.56 3.39 -0.40
CA LYS A 11 -9.93 3.27 0.91
C LYS A 11 -10.48 2.05 1.64
N LYS A 12 -9.61 1.19 2.14
CA LYS A 12 -9.98 0.00 2.92
C LYS A 12 -9.05 -0.16 4.12
N TYR A 13 -9.57 -0.73 5.19
CA TYR A 13 -8.75 -1.23 6.29
C TYR A 13 -8.40 -2.69 6.02
N ILE A 14 -7.11 -2.98 5.99
CA ILE A 14 -6.60 -4.34 5.77
C ILE A 14 -5.96 -4.83 7.06
N LYS A 15 -6.32 -6.05 7.44
CA LYS A 15 -5.74 -6.72 8.61
C LYS A 15 -4.61 -7.62 8.13
N ILE A 16 -3.39 -7.28 8.47
CA ILE A 16 -2.21 -8.11 8.19
C ILE A 16 -1.80 -8.88 9.45
N PRO A 17 -1.35 -10.14 9.33
CA PRO A 17 -0.90 -10.93 10.48
C PRO A 17 0.39 -10.38 11.09
N GLU A 18 1.28 -9.84 10.26
CA GLU A 18 2.62 -9.39 10.63
C GLU A 18 2.97 -8.09 9.89
N ALA A 19 3.85 -7.27 10.49
CA ALA A 19 4.36 -6.02 9.93
C ALA A 19 5.40 -6.26 8.82
N CYS A 20 5.05 -7.08 7.83
CA CYS A 20 5.92 -7.45 6.73
C CYS A 20 5.41 -6.87 5.43
N PHE A 21 6.27 -6.14 4.71
CA PHE A 21 5.93 -5.49 3.45
C PHE A 21 5.44 -6.51 2.40
N GLY A 22 6.11 -7.66 2.27
CA GLY A 22 5.68 -8.72 1.32
C GLY A 22 4.28 -9.28 1.61
N ILE A 23 3.95 -9.48 2.90
CA ILE A 23 2.61 -9.93 3.32
C ILE A 23 1.57 -8.84 3.05
N PHE A 24 1.93 -7.59 3.36
CA PHE A 24 1.08 -6.43 3.10
C PHE A 24 0.74 -6.30 1.62
N ILE A 25 1.74 -6.30 0.73
CA ILE A 25 1.53 -6.22 -0.72
C ILE A 25 0.67 -7.37 -1.22
N THR A 26 0.88 -8.60 -0.70
CA THR A 26 0.07 -9.76 -1.07
C THR A 26 -1.39 -9.57 -0.67
N GLU A 27 -1.65 -9.18 0.58
CA GLU A 27 -3.02 -8.90 1.04
C GLU A 27 -3.65 -7.75 0.25
N VAL A 28 -2.91 -6.67 -0.02
CA VAL A 28 -3.38 -5.56 -0.86
C VAL A 28 -3.78 -6.06 -2.23
N LYS A 29 -2.93 -6.84 -2.89
CA LYS A 29 -3.20 -7.38 -4.23
C LYS A 29 -4.46 -8.24 -4.22
N GLU A 30 -4.62 -9.13 -3.25
CA GLU A 30 -5.82 -9.96 -3.12
C GLU A 30 -7.09 -9.12 -2.85
N ARG A 31 -7.02 -8.14 -1.94
CA ARG A 31 -8.19 -7.34 -1.51
C ARG A 31 -8.63 -6.30 -2.54
N PHE A 32 -7.72 -5.84 -3.37
CA PHE A 32 -7.97 -4.91 -4.45
C PHE A 32 -8.03 -5.60 -5.82
N SER A 33 -7.90 -6.94 -5.86
CA SER A 33 -7.91 -7.75 -7.09
C SER A 33 -6.86 -7.25 -8.12
N ILE A 34 -5.68 -6.92 -7.63
CA ILE A 34 -4.53 -6.47 -8.43
C ILE A 34 -3.73 -7.70 -8.85
N PRO A 35 -3.31 -7.79 -10.13
CA PRO A 35 -2.48 -8.89 -10.59
C PRO A 35 -1.16 -9.02 -9.82
N VAL A 36 -0.76 -10.26 -9.54
CA VAL A 36 0.47 -10.56 -8.79
C VAL A 36 1.73 -10.04 -9.47
N ASP A 37 1.74 -10.03 -10.81
CA ASP A 37 2.84 -9.56 -11.65
C ASP A 37 2.98 -8.02 -11.64
N ASN A 38 1.97 -7.31 -11.14
CA ASN A 38 1.98 -5.85 -11.13
C ASN A 38 2.96 -5.32 -10.09
N ILE A 39 3.80 -4.37 -10.50
CA ILE A 39 4.72 -3.67 -9.61
C ILE A 39 3.92 -2.58 -8.90
N LEU A 40 3.94 -2.64 -7.57
CA LEU A 40 3.23 -1.70 -6.71
C LEU A 40 4.22 -0.93 -5.87
N SER A 41 4.13 0.39 -5.94
CA SER A 41 4.80 1.30 -5.01
C SER A 41 3.85 1.66 -3.87
N VAL A 42 4.41 1.90 -2.70
CA VAL A 42 3.66 2.31 -1.52
C VAL A 42 4.17 3.68 -1.10
N GLU A 43 3.25 4.62 -0.97
CA GLU A 43 3.49 5.95 -0.44
C GLU A 43 2.67 6.16 0.82
N ASP A 44 2.96 7.21 1.59
CA ASP A 44 2.08 7.69 2.65
C ASP A 44 1.08 8.75 2.13
N ASP A 45 0.24 9.30 3.03
CA ASP A 45 -0.74 10.35 2.70
C ASP A 45 -0.10 11.65 2.19
N THR A 46 1.18 11.88 2.52
CA THR A 46 1.97 13.03 2.06
C THR A 46 2.66 12.81 0.72
N GLY A 47 2.62 11.59 0.16
CA GLY A 47 3.31 11.24 -1.08
C GLY A 47 4.80 10.90 -0.88
N THR A 48 5.21 10.53 0.33
CA THR A 48 6.55 10.00 0.60
C THR A 48 6.55 8.51 0.33
N GLU A 49 7.53 8.03 -0.45
CA GLU A 49 7.70 6.60 -0.71
C GLU A 49 8.06 5.85 0.59
N VAL A 50 7.46 4.68 0.75
CA VAL A 50 7.63 3.80 1.91
C VAL A 50 8.42 2.57 1.50
N ASP A 51 9.68 2.53 1.92
CA ASP A 51 10.54 1.35 1.81
C ASP A 51 10.06 0.19 2.69
N ASP A 52 10.47 -1.02 2.33
CA ASP A 52 10.15 -2.24 3.06
C ASP A 52 10.70 -2.24 4.49
N TYR A 53 11.85 -1.60 4.71
CA TYR A 53 12.46 -1.41 6.03
C TYR A 53 11.73 -0.38 6.88
N ALA A 54 11.13 0.65 6.26
CA ALA A 54 10.41 1.71 6.97
C ALA A 54 8.95 1.32 7.24
N PHE A 55 8.37 0.45 6.42
CA PHE A 55 7.01 -0.04 6.55
C PHE A 55 6.64 -0.53 7.97
N PRO A 56 7.40 -1.42 8.63
CA PRO A 56 7.07 -1.89 9.98
C PRO A 56 7.05 -0.75 11.03
N ASP A 57 7.99 0.20 10.94
CA ASP A 57 8.02 1.37 11.82
C ASP A 57 6.80 2.27 11.59
N LEU A 58 6.46 2.55 10.34
CA LEU A 58 5.31 3.35 9.98
C LEU A 58 3.98 2.71 10.39
N LEU A 59 3.91 1.38 10.41
CA LEU A 59 2.75 0.62 10.89
C LEU A 59 2.42 0.88 12.36
N THR A 60 3.42 1.21 13.17
CA THR A 60 3.23 1.60 14.57
C THR A 60 2.75 3.04 14.72
N THR A 61 2.90 3.84 13.66
CA THR A 61 2.43 5.23 13.61
C THR A 61 0.92 5.25 13.42
N SER A 62 0.21 5.74 14.44
CA SER A 62 -1.24 5.84 14.41
C SER A 62 -1.68 6.87 13.39
N GLY A 63 -2.60 6.49 12.50
CA GLY A 63 -3.24 7.39 11.55
C GLY A 63 -2.59 7.46 10.17
N ILE A 64 -1.50 6.72 9.93
CA ILE A 64 -0.90 6.66 8.59
C ILE A 64 -1.85 5.97 7.60
N CYS A 65 -1.90 6.49 6.38
CA CYS A 65 -2.61 5.90 5.25
C CYS A 65 -1.60 5.52 4.18
N PHE A 66 -1.48 4.21 3.91
CA PHE A 66 -0.62 3.73 2.84
C PHE A 66 -1.35 3.87 1.51
N VAL A 67 -0.81 4.65 0.60
CA VAL A 67 -1.30 4.85 -0.76
C VAL A 67 -0.56 3.90 -1.68
N ILE A 68 -1.29 3.02 -2.35
CA ILE A 68 -0.76 2.06 -3.30
C ILE A 68 -0.81 2.70 -4.68
N LYS A 69 0.32 2.69 -5.38
CA LYS A 69 0.41 3.10 -6.78
C LYS A 69 0.85 1.92 -7.63
N ASP A 70 0.19 1.76 -8.78
CA ASP A 70 0.57 0.76 -9.77
C ASP A 70 1.38 1.41 -10.89
N GLU A 71 2.55 0.86 -11.21
CA GLU A 71 3.41 1.38 -12.28
C GLU A 71 2.75 1.28 -13.67
N LEU A 72 1.68 0.50 -13.81
CA LEU A 72 0.99 0.25 -15.08
C LEU A 72 -0.05 1.33 -15.46
N ASN A 73 -0.21 2.41 -14.69
CA ASN A 73 -1.20 3.44 -15.02
C ASN A 73 -0.79 4.88 -14.70
N ASP A 74 0.47 5.25 -14.91
CA ASP A 74 0.78 6.66 -15.24
C ASP A 74 0.63 6.85 -16.76
N SER A 75 -0.63 6.83 -17.20
CA SER A 75 -1.06 7.28 -18.53
C SER A 75 -2.08 8.40 -18.32
N GLY A 76 -1.66 9.46 -17.64
CA GLY A 76 -2.32 10.77 -17.64
C GLY A 76 -1.18 11.79 -17.60
N GLY A 77 -0.75 12.38 -18.71
CA GLY A 77 -1.59 13.00 -19.72
C GLY A 77 -1.96 14.40 -19.23
N GLU A 78 -1.02 15.33 -19.36
CA GLU A 78 -1.25 16.76 -19.64
C GLU A 78 -0.14 17.27 -20.57
#